data_AF-A0AAE0R4X5-F1
#
_entry.id   AF-A0AAE0R4X5-F1
#
_cell.length_a   1.000
_cell.length_b   1.000
_cell.length_c   1.000
_cell.angle_alpha   90.00
_cell.angle_beta   90.00
_cell.angle_gamma   90.00
#
_symmetry.space_group_name_H-M   'P 1'
#
loop_
_entity.id
_entity.type
_entity.pdbx_description
1 polymer ?
#
loop_
_entity_poly.entity_id
_entity_poly.type
_entity_poly.pdbx_seq_one_letter_code
_entity_poly.pdbx_strand_id
1 'polypeptide(L)'
;MRRLKMRRMALLIKALVCWCLLCEVSRGVRAQFPRVCATVEAIESKRCCPSPGADAEDACGVRTGRGACDSVRTDTRPWGGTYTLRNVDDRERWPTKFFTQTCTCFGNFAGYDCGECKFGWTGPNCNLHKAPVTRKNIMFLSEEERRIFLEALQRSKHTIHPEYVIATEHWLGLIDRQTNQTRFSNISVYDLFVWQHYYSVRDTLLGPGRPFKAIDFSHKGPAFITWHRYHLLSLERDLQKLIGDENFAIPYWNFATGGSECDVCTDDLLGGVDPIDPSLISPRSPFSDWGIVCDSLDEYNRLVTLCNGTREGPLRRSPKKRGNITLPTMDDVRSCLQLRDFDRPPYFTNSTFSFRNALEGFDKSDGELDSAVTGLHNLVHDFLSGTNALSHSAANDPIFVVLHAFTDAIFEEWLRRFPKNDSFPEEMAPIGHNRHFNMVPFFPPITNEEIYIPSVELGYSYQIDLGDAGQSPAVFIVAGSCLALFVLILLLVLYTRQRRRREYEPLVSTGYAALKYLVNKASGLYAYWTTLKALHSTTEKRSKYELTGKWLKWNSGRRGFRYLGKQVNQPKFYSKHL
;
A
#
# COMPACT_ATOMS: atom_id res chain seq x y z
N MET A 1 -45.26 30.38 -52.48
CA MET A 1 -44.20 29.34 -52.60
C MET A 1 -42.98 29.57 -51.71
N ARG A 2 -42.13 30.61 -51.86
CA ARG A 2 -40.88 30.75 -51.04
C ARG A 2 -41.04 30.61 -49.51
N ARG A 3 -42.12 31.16 -48.91
CA ARG A 3 -42.45 30.99 -47.47
C ARG A 3 -42.60 29.51 -47.02
N LEU A 4 -42.86 28.58 -47.95
CA LEU A 4 -42.99 27.15 -47.66
C LEU A 4 -41.64 26.46 -47.40
N LYS A 5 -40.53 26.95 -47.98
CA LYS A 5 -39.18 26.43 -47.68
C LYS A 5 -38.77 26.74 -46.23
N MET A 6 -39.03 27.96 -45.74
CA MET A 6 -38.71 28.33 -44.35
C MET A 6 -39.46 27.48 -43.32
N ARG A 7 -40.72 27.11 -43.59
CA ARG A 7 -41.47 26.16 -42.73
C ARG A 7 -40.84 24.76 -42.67
N ARG A 8 -40.19 24.28 -43.73
CA ARG A 8 -39.40 23.02 -43.69
C ARG A 8 -38.12 23.18 -42.87
N MET A 9 -37.48 24.35 -42.91
CA MET A 9 -36.30 24.64 -42.07
C MET A 9 -36.66 24.70 -40.57
N ALA A 10 -37.82 25.26 -40.23
CA ALA A 10 -38.35 25.21 -38.86
C ALA A 10 -38.71 23.80 -38.38
N LEU A 11 -39.07 22.88 -39.29
CA LEU A 11 -39.26 21.45 -38.97
C LEU A 11 -37.93 20.72 -38.71
N LEU A 12 -36.85 21.08 -39.41
CA LEU A 12 -35.50 20.61 -39.09
C LEU A 12 -35.04 21.09 -37.71
N ILE A 13 -35.33 22.34 -37.33
CA ILE A 13 -35.07 22.84 -35.97
C ILE A 13 -35.86 22.02 -34.93
N LYS A 14 -37.13 21.69 -35.21
CA LYS A 14 -37.90 20.78 -34.34
C LYS A 14 -37.29 19.38 -34.24
N ALA A 15 -36.67 18.87 -35.31
CA ALA A 15 -35.96 17.58 -35.27
C ALA A 15 -34.69 17.64 -34.41
N LEU A 16 -33.86 18.69 -34.53
CA LEU A 16 -32.69 18.88 -33.63
C LEU A 16 -33.11 19.05 -32.17
N VAL A 17 -34.16 19.82 -31.88
CA VAL A 17 -34.68 19.96 -30.51
C VAL A 17 -35.21 18.62 -29.99
N CYS A 18 -35.81 17.78 -30.83
CA CYS A 18 -36.15 16.40 -30.46
C CYS A 18 -34.90 15.56 -30.15
N TRP A 19 -33.81 15.74 -30.90
CA TRP A 19 -32.54 15.04 -30.65
C TRP A 19 -31.88 15.48 -29.33
N CYS A 20 -31.98 16.75 -28.95
CA CYS A 20 -31.57 17.23 -27.62
C CYS A 20 -32.58 16.91 -26.49
N LEU A 21 -33.78 16.43 -26.84
CA LEU A 21 -34.77 15.89 -25.89
C LEU A 21 -34.69 14.37 -25.76
N LEU A 22 -34.02 13.68 -26.69
CA LEU A 22 -33.37 12.37 -26.47
C LEU A 22 -32.12 12.52 -25.57
N CYS A 23 -32.23 13.34 -24.53
CA CYS A 23 -31.35 13.35 -23.37
C CYS A 23 -31.63 12.09 -22.52
N GLU A 24 -31.39 10.91 -23.09
CA GLU A 24 -31.24 9.66 -22.35
C GLU A 24 -29.90 9.64 -21.59
N VAL A 25 -29.66 10.68 -20.79
CA VAL A 25 -28.83 10.55 -19.60
C VAL A 25 -29.74 9.93 -18.55
N SER A 26 -29.85 8.60 -18.59
CA SER A 26 -30.52 7.80 -17.58
C SER A 26 -29.90 8.14 -16.22
N ARG A 27 -30.65 8.87 -15.38
CA ARG A 27 -30.18 9.40 -14.08
C ARG A 27 -30.08 8.33 -12.98
N GLY A 28 -29.52 7.17 -13.33
CA GLY A 28 -28.92 6.28 -12.36
C GLY A 28 -27.61 6.89 -11.88
N VAL A 29 -27.60 7.45 -10.67
CA VAL A 29 -26.39 7.75 -9.88
C VAL A 29 -26.72 7.51 -8.41
N ARG A 30 -26.32 6.35 -7.84
CA ARG A 30 -26.16 5.97 -6.40
C ARG A 30 -25.46 4.58 -6.23
N ALA A 31 -24.26 4.45 -5.64
CA ALA A 31 -23.68 3.19 -5.07
C ALA A 31 -23.67 3.23 -3.51
N GLN A 32 -22.71 2.89 -2.62
CA GLN A 32 -21.30 2.42 -2.64
C GLN A 32 -21.11 1.06 -3.26
N PHE A 33 -22.04 0.16 -3.01
CA PHE A 33 -22.04 -1.09 -3.74
C PHE A 33 -22.53 -0.76 -5.15
N PRO A 34 -21.73 -1.07 -6.20
CA PRO A 34 -21.76 -0.43 -7.51
C PRO A 34 -23.17 -0.21 -8.00
N ARG A 35 -23.41 0.96 -8.57
CA ARG A 35 -24.72 1.59 -8.70
C ARG A 35 -25.97 0.71 -8.78
N VAL A 36 -25.92 -0.20 -9.73
CA VAL A 36 -26.91 -1.22 -10.10
C VAL A 36 -27.29 -2.17 -8.94
N CYS A 37 -26.45 -2.25 -7.91
CA CYS A 37 -26.61 -3.00 -6.67
C CYS A 37 -27.11 -2.16 -5.48
N ALA A 38 -27.19 -0.83 -5.57
CA ALA A 38 -27.67 0.04 -4.48
C ALA A 38 -29.22 0.13 -4.43
N THR A 39 -29.88 -0.96 -4.82
CA THR A 39 -31.33 -1.10 -4.98
C THR A 39 -31.92 -1.96 -3.87
N VAL A 40 -33.23 -1.86 -3.61
CA VAL A 40 -33.89 -2.69 -2.59
C VAL A 40 -33.69 -4.17 -2.91
N GLU A 41 -33.95 -4.58 -4.16
CA GLU A 41 -33.81 -5.96 -4.64
C GLU A 41 -32.41 -6.53 -4.40
N ALA A 42 -31.35 -5.81 -4.77
CA ALA A 42 -29.97 -6.28 -4.62
C ALA A 42 -29.54 -6.36 -3.14
N ILE A 43 -29.98 -5.42 -2.29
CA ILE A 43 -29.69 -5.42 -0.85
C ILE A 43 -30.47 -6.52 -0.11
N GLU A 44 -31.73 -6.80 -0.50
CA GLU A 44 -32.53 -7.87 0.11
C GLU A 44 -32.09 -9.27 -0.34
N SER A 45 -31.78 -9.46 -1.62
CA SER A 45 -31.22 -10.70 -2.16
C SER A 45 -29.75 -10.92 -1.77
N LYS A 46 -29.07 -9.88 -1.24
CA LYS A 46 -27.63 -9.84 -0.95
C LYS A 46 -26.75 -10.22 -2.14
N ARG A 47 -27.17 -9.83 -3.34
CA ARG A 47 -26.51 -10.18 -4.62
C ARG A 47 -26.15 -8.92 -5.40
N CYS A 48 -24.86 -8.71 -5.65
CA CYS A 48 -24.34 -7.66 -6.51
C CYS A 48 -23.60 -8.29 -7.69
N CYS A 49 -24.36 -8.70 -8.71
CA CYS A 49 -23.85 -9.41 -9.88
C CYS A 49 -24.44 -8.83 -11.18
N PRO A 50 -24.12 -7.56 -11.51
CA PRO A 50 -24.58 -6.94 -12.75
C PRO A 50 -23.88 -7.49 -13.99
N SER A 51 -24.42 -7.15 -15.16
CA SER A 51 -23.80 -7.43 -16.46
C SER A 51 -22.82 -6.31 -16.87
N PRO A 52 -21.67 -6.63 -17.50
CA PRO A 52 -20.75 -5.65 -18.08
C PRO A 52 -21.20 -5.13 -19.45
N GLY A 53 -22.41 -5.49 -19.91
CA GLY A 53 -22.96 -5.06 -21.19
C GLY A 53 -24.47 -4.77 -21.13
N ALA A 54 -25.06 -4.45 -22.28
CA ALA A 54 -26.49 -4.15 -22.39
C ALA A 54 -27.41 -5.38 -22.18
N ASP A 55 -26.86 -6.59 -22.25
CA ASP A 55 -27.56 -7.84 -21.95
C ASP A 55 -27.58 -8.08 -20.45
N ALA A 56 -28.67 -7.69 -19.78
CA ALA A 56 -28.83 -7.81 -18.33
C ALA A 56 -28.73 -9.27 -17.81
N GLU A 57 -28.94 -10.26 -18.70
CA GLU A 57 -28.82 -11.68 -18.38
C GLU A 57 -27.37 -12.21 -18.50
N ASP A 58 -26.41 -11.39 -18.96
CA ASP A 58 -24.96 -11.71 -18.94
C ASP A 58 -24.30 -11.31 -17.60
N ALA A 59 -24.90 -11.71 -16.48
CA ALA A 59 -24.42 -11.39 -15.14
C ALA A 59 -22.94 -11.80 -14.96
N CYS A 60 -22.09 -10.83 -14.61
CA CYS A 60 -20.63 -10.96 -14.48
C CYS A 60 -19.90 -11.38 -15.77
N GLY A 61 -20.52 -11.21 -16.94
CA GLY A 61 -19.96 -11.61 -18.23
C GLY A 61 -19.79 -13.12 -18.39
N VAL A 62 -20.71 -13.91 -17.85
CA VAL A 62 -20.68 -15.38 -17.88
C VAL A 62 -20.80 -15.97 -19.30
N ARG A 63 -21.61 -15.35 -20.18
CA ARG A 63 -21.77 -15.70 -21.61
C ARG A 63 -20.52 -15.29 -22.41
N THR A 64 -19.85 -14.22 -21.98
CA THR A 64 -18.60 -13.71 -22.56
C THR A 64 -17.34 -14.31 -21.94
N GLY A 65 -17.47 -15.21 -20.96
CA GLY A 65 -16.35 -15.91 -20.30
C GLY A 65 -15.50 -15.03 -19.38
N ARG A 66 -16.00 -13.86 -18.96
CA ARG A 66 -15.27 -12.87 -18.15
C ARG A 66 -15.31 -13.16 -16.66
N GLY A 67 -16.35 -13.82 -16.18
CA GLY A 67 -16.54 -14.14 -14.76
C GLY A 67 -17.83 -14.92 -14.50
N ALA A 68 -18.18 -15.04 -13.23
CA ALA A 68 -19.45 -15.58 -12.77
C ALA A 68 -19.89 -14.92 -11.46
N CYS A 69 -21.19 -14.97 -11.17
CA CYS A 69 -21.71 -14.61 -9.85
C CYS A 69 -21.49 -15.77 -8.88
N ASP A 70 -20.58 -15.60 -7.91
CA ASP A 70 -20.19 -16.62 -6.91
C ASP A 70 -20.41 -16.09 -5.49
N SER A 71 -20.34 -16.97 -4.49
CA SER A 71 -20.38 -16.58 -3.09
C SER A 71 -19.11 -15.83 -2.66
N VAL A 72 -19.31 -14.72 -1.94
CA VAL A 72 -18.23 -13.88 -1.41
C VAL A 72 -17.33 -14.70 -0.49
N ARG A 73 -16.06 -14.79 -0.85
CA ARG A 73 -15.00 -15.36 -0.01
C ARG A 73 -14.57 -14.32 1.00
N THR A 74 -14.37 -14.73 2.25
CA THR A 74 -13.94 -13.87 3.35
C THR A 74 -12.95 -14.61 4.22
N ASP A 75 -12.02 -13.90 4.86
CA ASP A 75 -11.19 -14.52 5.88
C ASP A 75 -12.03 -14.93 7.09
N THR A 76 -11.83 -16.18 7.53
CA THR A 76 -12.50 -16.76 8.69
C THR A 76 -11.53 -17.12 9.82
N ARG A 77 -10.24 -16.82 9.64
CA ARG A 77 -9.19 -16.99 10.66
C ARG A 77 -9.44 -16.06 11.86
N PRO A 78 -8.87 -16.35 13.04
CA PRO A 78 -8.96 -15.45 14.19
C PRO A 78 -8.19 -14.14 13.94
N TRP A 79 -8.59 -13.11 14.69
CA TRP A 79 -7.91 -11.82 14.76
C TRP A 79 -7.60 -11.48 16.23
N GLY A 80 -6.52 -10.74 16.43
CA GLY A 80 -6.06 -10.23 17.72
C GLY A 80 -6.45 -8.77 17.96
N GLY A 81 -5.63 -8.06 18.73
CA GLY A 81 -5.86 -6.66 19.09
C GLY A 81 -7.04 -6.46 20.06
N THR A 82 -7.57 -5.24 20.06
CA THR A 82 -8.59 -4.76 21.02
C THR A 82 -10.04 -5.15 20.67
N TYR A 83 -10.34 -5.51 19.43
CA TYR A 83 -11.71 -5.77 18.97
C TYR A 83 -12.21 -7.19 19.33
N THR A 84 -12.73 -7.33 20.54
CA THR A 84 -13.29 -8.60 21.07
C THR A 84 -14.75 -8.85 20.69
N LEU A 85 -15.43 -7.87 20.09
CA LEU A 85 -16.85 -7.98 19.72
C LEU A 85 -17.05 -8.87 18.48
N ARG A 86 -18.26 -9.37 18.25
CA ARG A 86 -18.60 -10.29 17.15
C ARG A 86 -20.02 -10.05 16.65
N ASN A 87 -20.20 -10.00 15.33
CA ASN A 87 -21.44 -9.72 14.58
C ASN A 87 -22.09 -8.35 14.86
N VAL A 88 -21.35 -7.35 15.34
CA VAL A 88 -21.83 -6.00 15.69
C VAL A 88 -21.21 -4.85 14.88
N ASP A 89 -20.37 -5.13 13.88
CA ASP A 89 -19.93 -4.13 12.89
C ASP A 89 -20.22 -4.62 11.46
N ASP A 90 -20.53 -3.73 10.53
CA ASP A 90 -20.77 -4.05 9.11
C ASP A 90 -19.49 -4.41 8.33
N ARG A 91 -18.32 -4.08 8.88
CA ARG A 91 -17.00 -4.36 8.33
C ARG A 91 -16.48 -5.76 8.67
N GLU A 92 -17.08 -6.43 9.66
CA GLU A 92 -16.79 -7.84 9.94
C GLU A 92 -17.11 -8.73 8.73
N ARG A 93 -16.09 -9.47 8.24
CA ARG A 93 -16.19 -10.30 7.03
C ARG A 93 -16.77 -9.52 5.85
N TRP A 94 -16.19 -8.35 5.59
CA TRP A 94 -16.57 -7.47 4.50
C TRP A 94 -16.65 -8.20 3.13
N PRO A 95 -17.66 -7.95 2.27
CA PRO A 95 -18.89 -7.15 2.48
C PRO A 95 -20.14 -7.95 2.91
N THR A 96 -20.02 -9.12 3.55
CA THR A 96 -21.14 -10.10 3.75
C THR A 96 -22.39 -9.58 4.48
N LYS A 97 -22.25 -8.49 5.23
CA LYS A 97 -23.38 -7.78 5.87
C LYS A 97 -24.33 -7.16 4.84
N PHE A 98 -23.81 -6.74 3.70
CA PHE A 98 -24.53 -6.20 2.55
C PHE A 98 -24.71 -7.26 1.45
N PHE A 99 -23.63 -7.88 0.99
CA PHE A 99 -23.62 -8.77 -0.18
C PHE A 99 -22.90 -10.09 0.11
N THR A 100 -23.60 -11.20 -0.12
CA THR A 100 -23.08 -12.58 0.01
C THR A 100 -22.83 -13.25 -1.33
N GLN A 101 -23.31 -12.67 -2.43
CA GLN A 101 -22.93 -13.02 -3.80
C GLN A 101 -22.42 -11.78 -4.56
N THR A 102 -21.27 -11.93 -5.22
CA THR A 102 -20.67 -10.89 -6.08
C THR A 102 -20.03 -11.49 -7.32
N CYS A 103 -19.72 -10.66 -8.31
CA CYS A 103 -18.92 -11.12 -9.44
C CYS A 103 -17.52 -11.58 -9.00
N THR A 104 -17.13 -12.75 -9.50
CA THR A 104 -15.77 -13.31 -9.43
C THR A 104 -15.25 -13.42 -10.85
N CYS A 105 -14.23 -12.64 -11.17
CA CYS A 105 -13.73 -12.49 -12.54
C CYS A 105 -12.61 -13.48 -12.85
N PHE A 106 -12.56 -13.96 -14.10
CA PHE A 106 -11.63 -14.99 -14.53
C PHE A 106 -10.35 -14.39 -15.14
N GLY A 107 -9.21 -15.03 -14.89
CA GLY A 107 -7.91 -14.58 -15.39
C GLY A 107 -7.58 -13.14 -14.97
N ASN A 108 -7.57 -12.24 -15.96
CA ASN A 108 -7.19 -10.83 -15.81
C ASN A 108 -8.35 -9.85 -15.91
N PHE A 109 -9.60 -10.32 -16.03
CA PHE A 109 -10.77 -9.44 -15.92
C PHE A 109 -10.93 -8.94 -14.46
N ALA A 110 -11.49 -7.74 -14.32
CA ALA A 110 -11.77 -7.07 -13.05
C ALA A 110 -12.94 -6.08 -13.19
N GLY A 111 -13.14 -5.21 -12.21
CA GLY A 111 -14.36 -4.42 -12.08
C GLY A 111 -15.46 -5.23 -11.42
N TYR A 112 -16.52 -4.54 -10.98
CA TYR A 112 -17.60 -5.15 -10.19
C TYR A 112 -18.55 -6.04 -11.00
N ASP A 113 -18.43 -6.00 -12.32
CA ASP A 113 -19.22 -6.65 -13.37
C ASP A 113 -18.35 -7.55 -14.26
N CYS A 114 -17.03 -7.61 -14.00
CA CYS A 114 -16.01 -8.19 -14.88
C CYS A 114 -15.86 -7.49 -16.25
N GLY A 115 -16.25 -6.21 -16.36
CA GLY A 115 -16.11 -5.36 -17.53
C GLY A 115 -14.70 -4.83 -17.76
N GLU A 116 -13.93 -4.60 -16.69
CA GLU A 116 -12.59 -4.02 -16.73
C GLU A 116 -11.46 -5.06 -16.76
N CYS A 117 -10.22 -4.58 -16.74
CA CYS A 117 -9.01 -5.38 -16.53
C CYS A 117 -8.39 -5.13 -15.15
N LYS A 118 -7.68 -6.14 -14.63
CA LYS A 118 -6.82 -5.99 -13.45
C LYS A 118 -5.76 -4.91 -13.67
N PHE A 119 -5.31 -4.32 -12.57
CA PHE A 119 -4.11 -3.47 -12.56
C PHE A 119 -2.94 -4.21 -13.25
N GLY A 120 -2.16 -3.50 -14.07
CA GLY A 120 -1.14 -4.09 -14.96
C GLY A 120 -1.64 -4.62 -16.31
N TRP A 121 -2.96 -4.67 -16.58
CA TRP A 121 -3.52 -5.26 -17.80
C TRP A 121 -4.45 -4.33 -18.57
N THR A 122 -4.54 -4.51 -19.89
CA THR A 122 -5.40 -3.75 -20.80
C THR A 122 -5.82 -4.57 -22.03
N GLY A 123 -6.59 -3.97 -22.94
CA GLY A 123 -7.17 -4.58 -24.13
C GLY A 123 -8.51 -5.29 -23.87
N PRO A 124 -9.32 -5.55 -24.91
CA PRO A 124 -10.71 -6.02 -24.77
C PRO A 124 -10.86 -7.42 -24.12
N ASN A 125 -9.76 -8.17 -24.03
CA ASN A 125 -9.67 -9.50 -23.39
C ASN A 125 -8.68 -9.53 -22.21
N CYS A 126 -8.21 -8.37 -21.74
CA CYS A 126 -7.27 -8.22 -20.62
C CYS A 126 -5.99 -9.07 -20.71
N ASN A 127 -5.56 -9.35 -21.95
CA ASN A 127 -4.44 -10.22 -22.29
C ASN A 127 -3.19 -9.46 -22.75
N LEU A 128 -3.21 -8.13 -22.68
CA LEU A 128 -2.07 -7.26 -22.96
C LEU A 128 -1.59 -6.65 -21.64
N HIS A 129 -0.28 -6.65 -21.39
CA HIS A 129 0.28 -5.86 -20.30
C HIS A 129 0.14 -4.37 -20.61
N LYS A 130 -0.35 -3.59 -19.65
CA LYS A 130 -0.31 -2.13 -19.70
C LYS A 130 1.13 -1.68 -19.42
N ALA A 131 1.66 -0.73 -20.19
CA ALA A 131 2.96 -0.14 -19.90
C ALA A 131 2.88 0.58 -18.53
N PRO A 132 3.81 0.33 -17.57
CA PRO A 132 3.70 0.92 -16.24
C PRO A 132 3.72 2.45 -16.26
N VAL A 133 2.70 3.08 -15.67
CA VAL A 133 2.68 4.54 -15.50
C VAL A 133 3.77 4.96 -14.51
N THR A 134 4.44 6.08 -14.75
CA THR A 134 5.62 6.49 -13.96
C THR A 134 5.24 7.60 -12.97
N ARG A 135 5.11 7.24 -11.70
CA ARG A 135 4.90 8.19 -10.59
C ARG A 135 6.20 8.95 -10.32
N LYS A 136 6.16 10.29 -10.37
CA LYS A 136 7.31 11.20 -10.24
C LYS A 136 7.21 12.07 -8.99
N ASN A 137 8.32 12.64 -8.55
CA ASN A 137 8.28 13.66 -7.49
C ASN A 137 7.49 14.89 -8.00
N ILE A 138 6.47 15.34 -7.26
CA ILE A 138 5.66 16.51 -7.58
C ILE A 138 6.52 17.77 -7.83
N MET A 139 7.64 17.89 -7.10
CA MET A 139 8.59 19.01 -7.22
C MET A 139 9.37 19.01 -8.54
N PHE A 140 9.41 17.88 -9.26
CA PHE A 140 10.15 17.69 -10.52
C PHE A 140 9.25 17.42 -11.73
N LEU A 141 7.93 17.58 -11.58
CA LEU A 141 7.01 17.59 -12.72
C LEU A 141 7.28 18.80 -13.62
N SER A 142 7.13 18.60 -14.93
CA SER A 142 6.97 19.73 -15.86
C SER A 142 5.71 20.53 -15.56
N GLU A 143 5.67 21.76 -16.06
CA GLU A 143 4.53 22.69 -15.88
C GLU A 143 3.20 22.06 -16.37
N GLU A 144 3.24 21.32 -17.48
CA GLU A 144 2.07 20.63 -18.05
C GLU A 144 1.65 19.41 -17.23
N GLU A 145 2.58 18.54 -16.80
CA GLU A 145 2.25 17.40 -15.92
C GLU A 145 1.65 17.86 -14.59
N ARG A 146 2.19 18.95 -14.03
CA ARG A 146 1.68 19.59 -12.82
C ARG A 146 0.28 20.14 -13.06
N ARG A 147 0.05 20.89 -14.16
CA ARG A 147 -1.25 21.43 -14.53
C ARG A 147 -2.30 20.32 -14.65
N ILE A 148 -1.98 19.24 -15.37
CA ILE A 148 -2.84 18.06 -15.53
C ILE A 148 -3.19 17.45 -14.16
N PHE A 149 -2.21 17.27 -13.27
CA PHE A 149 -2.45 16.71 -11.94
C PHE A 149 -3.39 17.58 -11.08
N LEU A 150 -3.13 18.89 -11.00
CA LEU A 150 -3.95 19.79 -10.18
C LEU A 150 -5.36 19.97 -10.76
N GLU A 151 -5.51 20.03 -12.08
CA GLU A 151 -6.82 20.04 -12.75
C GLU A 151 -7.59 18.72 -12.57
N ALA A 152 -6.91 17.57 -12.62
CA ALA A 152 -7.52 16.26 -12.37
C ALA A 152 -8.09 16.19 -10.95
N LEU A 153 -7.32 16.63 -9.94
CA LEU A 153 -7.80 16.73 -8.55
C LEU A 153 -9.00 17.69 -8.44
N GLN A 154 -8.89 18.94 -8.91
CA GLN A 154 -9.99 19.91 -8.82
C GLN A 154 -11.26 19.41 -9.52
N ARG A 155 -11.13 18.81 -10.70
CA ARG A 155 -12.25 18.22 -11.44
C ARG A 155 -12.85 17.02 -10.73
N SER A 156 -12.03 16.19 -10.06
CA SER A 156 -12.51 15.01 -9.32
C SER A 156 -13.31 15.37 -8.07
N LYS A 157 -13.00 16.49 -7.42
CA LYS A 157 -13.76 17.05 -6.28
C LYS A 157 -15.15 17.57 -6.66
N HIS A 158 -15.30 18.05 -7.89
CA HIS A 158 -16.56 18.63 -8.39
C HIS A 158 -17.34 17.72 -9.35
N THR A 159 -16.78 16.58 -9.77
CA THR A 159 -17.46 15.59 -10.63
C THR A 159 -18.04 14.45 -9.80
N ILE A 160 -19.36 14.26 -9.86
CA ILE A 160 -20.05 13.12 -9.21
C ILE A 160 -19.58 11.81 -9.82
N HIS A 161 -19.22 10.82 -8.97
CA HIS A 161 -18.64 9.56 -9.42
C HIS A 161 -19.61 8.81 -10.37
N PRO A 162 -19.18 8.31 -11.55
CA PRO A 162 -20.07 7.66 -12.53
C PRO A 162 -20.63 6.30 -12.08
N GLU A 163 -19.83 5.46 -11.41
CA GLU A 163 -20.22 4.09 -11.01
C GLU A 163 -20.49 3.92 -9.51
N TYR A 164 -19.72 4.59 -8.64
CA TYR A 164 -19.82 4.55 -7.17
C TYR A 164 -20.66 5.72 -6.59
N VAL A 165 -21.06 5.68 -5.30
CA VAL A 165 -21.43 6.75 -4.32
C VAL A 165 -21.19 6.19 -2.90
N ILE A 166 -21.91 6.58 -1.85
CA ILE A 166 -21.73 6.12 -0.45
C ILE A 166 -23.02 5.70 0.26
N ALA A 167 -22.89 4.89 1.32
CA ALA A 167 -23.97 4.58 2.28
C ALA A 167 -24.05 5.67 3.37
N THR A 168 -25.26 6.07 3.76
CA THR A 168 -25.46 7.13 4.78
C THR A 168 -25.98 6.61 6.11
N GLU A 169 -26.30 5.32 6.20
CA GLU A 169 -26.95 4.69 7.34
C GLU A 169 -26.25 3.39 7.73
N HIS A 170 -26.37 3.03 9.01
CA HIS A 170 -26.01 1.73 9.54
C HIS A 170 -26.68 0.58 8.74
N TRP A 171 -26.02 -0.58 8.59
CA TRP A 171 -26.47 -1.62 7.65
C TRP A 171 -27.89 -2.15 7.88
N LEU A 172 -28.40 -2.05 9.12
CA LEU A 172 -29.80 -2.40 9.47
C LEU A 172 -30.84 -1.38 8.96
N GLY A 173 -30.42 -0.13 8.69
CA GLY A 173 -31.27 0.98 8.24
C GLY A 173 -31.19 1.28 6.74
N LEU A 174 -30.47 0.48 5.95
CA LEU A 174 -30.22 0.74 4.52
C LEU A 174 -31.48 0.80 3.65
N ILE A 175 -32.57 0.15 4.07
CA ILE A 175 -33.86 0.19 3.39
C ILE A 175 -34.87 0.86 4.30
N ASP A 176 -35.37 2.00 3.85
CA ASP A 176 -36.53 2.66 4.43
C ASP A 176 -37.79 1.85 4.12
N ARG A 177 -38.32 1.17 5.14
CA ARG A 177 -39.49 0.31 5.03
C ARG A 177 -40.82 1.06 4.88
N GLN A 178 -40.83 2.38 4.99
CA GLN A 178 -42.03 3.21 4.75
C GLN A 178 -42.07 3.72 3.30
N THR A 179 -40.92 4.11 2.74
CA THR A 179 -40.84 4.65 1.36
C THR A 179 -40.40 3.60 0.32
N ASN A 180 -39.92 2.44 0.77
CA ASN A 180 -39.26 1.41 -0.04
C ASN A 180 -38.06 1.96 -0.85
N GLN A 181 -37.24 2.80 -0.19
CA GLN A 181 -36.06 3.43 -0.80
C GLN A 181 -34.77 3.07 -0.04
N THR A 182 -33.65 3.09 -0.76
CA THR A 182 -32.32 2.83 -0.18
C THR A 182 -31.64 4.09 0.35
N ARG A 183 -30.84 3.93 1.42
CA ARG A 183 -30.12 5.00 2.11
C ARG A 183 -28.66 5.13 1.65
N PHE A 184 -28.54 5.57 0.40
CA PHE A 184 -27.28 5.91 -0.27
C PHE A 184 -27.34 7.34 -0.84
N SER A 185 -26.23 8.07 -0.92
CA SER A 185 -26.18 9.50 -1.33
C SER A 185 -24.99 9.85 -2.22
N ASN A 186 -25.23 10.69 -3.24
CA ASN A 186 -24.24 11.05 -4.26
C ASN A 186 -22.99 11.71 -3.69
N ILE A 187 -21.85 11.42 -4.32
CA ILE A 187 -20.53 11.86 -3.89
C ILE A 187 -19.64 12.16 -5.10
N SER A 188 -18.64 13.02 -4.95
CA SER A 188 -17.65 13.28 -6.00
C SER A 188 -16.65 12.12 -6.13
N VAL A 189 -15.87 12.09 -7.22
CA VAL A 189 -14.79 11.10 -7.39
C VAL A 189 -13.77 11.23 -6.25
N TYR A 190 -13.42 12.45 -5.85
CA TYR A 190 -12.49 12.66 -4.72
C TYR A 190 -13.13 12.35 -3.37
N ASP A 191 -14.38 12.73 -3.16
CA ASP A 191 -15.05 12.52 -1.86
C ASP A 191 -15.37 11.03 -1.62
N LEU A 192 -15.45 10.20 -2.67
CA LEU A 192 -15.45 8.74 -2.53
C LEU A 192 -14.15 8.24 -1.88
N PHE A 193 -13.00 8.71 -2.37
CA PHE A 193 -11.68 8.39 -1.82
C PHE A 193 -11.59 8.84 -0.35
N VAL A 194 -12.11 10.03 -0.01
CA VAL A 194 -12.25 10.47 1.40
C VAL A 194 -13.13 9.52 2.21
N TRP A 195 -14.33 9.20 1.73
CA TRP A 195 -15.29 8.38 2.48
C TRP A 195 -14.83 6.94 2.69
N GLN A 196 -14.11 6.35 1.72
CA GLN A 196 -13.51 5.02 1.87
C GLN A 196 -12.52 5.00 3.05
N HIS A 197 -11.69 6.04 3.19
CA HIS A 197 -10.76 6.20 4.31
C HIS A 197 -11.51 6.39 5.63
N TYR A 198 -12.41 7.37 5.72
CA TYR A 198 -13.33 7.56 6.87
C TYR A 198 -14.01 6.25 7.30
N TYR A 199 -14.60 5.52 6.35
CA TYR A 199 -15.37 4.32 6.63
C TYR A 199 -14.46 3.18 7.13
N SER A 200 -13.21 3.10 6.67
CA SER A 200 -12.23 2.15 7.21
C SER A 200 -11.90 2.44 8.69
N VAL A 201 -11.75 3.71 9.08
CA VAL A 201 -11.27 4.10 10.44
C VAL A 201 -12.34 4.43 11.48
N ARG A 202 -13.62 4.62 11.09
CA ARG A 202 -14.66 5.05 12.04
C ARG A 202 -14.83 4.09 13.22
N ASP A 203 -15.40 4.60 14.32
CA ASP A 203 -15.81 3.78 15.46
C ASP A 203 -16.90 2.74 15.09
N THR A 204 -16.98 1.62 15.83
CA THR A 204 -18.11 0.68 15.72
C THR A 204 -19.35 1.26 16.39
N LEU A 205 -20.46 1.30 15.66
CA LEU A 205 -21.72 1.95 16.06
C LEU A 205 -22.63 1.01 16.88
N LEU A 206 -22.37 0.82 18.17
CA LEU A 206 -23.16 -0.09 19.04
C LEU A 206 -24.53 0.47 19.48
N GLY A 207 -24.80 1.74 19.22
CA GLY A 207 -26.04 2.43 19.57
C GLY A 207 -25.83 3.94 19.82
N PRO A 208 -26.91 4.72 20.03
CA PRO A 208 -26.83 6.18 20.09
C PRO A 208 -25.88 6.67 21.18
N GLY A 209 -24.79 7.34 20.77
CA GLY A 209 -23.76 7.86 21.68
C GLY A 209 -22.95 6.77 22.39
N ARG A 210 -22.92 5.54 21.86
CA ARG A 210 -22.18 4.39 22.42
C ARG A 210 -21.22 3.76 21.40
N PRO A 211 -20.27 4.52 20.83
CA PRO A 211 -19.25 3.97 19.93
C PRO A 211 -18.27 3.05 20.67
N PHE A 212 -17.74 2.05 19.97
CA PHE A 212 -16.50 1.37 20.36
C PHE A 212 -15.36 1.90 19.47
N LYS A 213 -14.41 2.63 20.08
CA LYS A 213 -13.39 3.42 19.37
C LYS A 213 -12.05 2.70 19.11
N ALA A 214 -11.83 1.52 19.71
CA ALA A 214 -10.56 0.81 19.62
C ALA A 214 -10.52 -0.17 18.43
N ILE A 215 -10.88 0.31 17.25
CA ILE A 215 -10.98 -0.43 15.98
C ILE A 215 -10.40 0.41 14.85
N ASP A 216 -9.74 -0.25 13.90
CA ASP A 216 -9.19 0.32 12.66
C ASP A 216 -9.16 -0.81 11.63
N PHE A 217 -9.19 -0.49 10.33
CA PHE A 217 -9.09 -1.47 9.23
C PHE A 217 -8.00 -1.09 8.20
N SER A 218 -7.31 0.03 8.41
CA SER A 218 -6.38 0.64 7.44
C SER A 218 -5.14 1.28 8.08
N HIS A 219 -5.04 1.28 9.41
CA HIS A 219 -3.87 1.72 10.18
C HIS A 219 -3.65 0.81 11.40
N LYS A 220 -2.52 0.99 12.09
CA LYS A 220 -2.16 0.32 13.35
C LYS A 220 -1.98 -1.20 13.21
N GLY A 221 -1.63 -1.69 12.02
CA GLY A 221 -1.40 -3.11 11.75
C GLY A 221 -1.11 -3.44 10.28
N PRO A 222 -0.78 -4.70 9.95
CA PRO A 222 -0.21 -5.13 8.67
C PRO A 222 -0.84 -4.57 7.39
N ALA A 223 -2.18 -4.54 7.31
CA ALA A 223 -2.89 -4.01 6.14
C ALA A 223 -2.66 -2.53 5.82
N PHE A 224 -2.02 -1.75 6.70
CA PHE A 224 -1.78 -0.31 6.53
C PHE A 224 -1.34 0.06 5.11
N ILE A 225 -0.30 -0.61 4.60
CA ILE A 225 0.31 -0.22 3.33
C ILE A 225 -0.39 -0.81 2.11
N THR A 226 -0.91 -2.03 2.19
CA THR A 226 -1.69 -2.66 1.11
C THR A 226 -3.03 -1.95 0.90
N TRP A 227 -3.66 -1.50 2.00
CA TRP A 227 -4.87 -0.70 1.97
C TRP A 227 -4.63 0.64 1.25
N HIS A 228 -3.61 1.40 1.65
CA HIS A 228 -3.30 2.70 1.03
C HIS A 228 -2.75 2.55 -0.40
N ARG A 229 -2.01 1.48 -0.72
CA ARG A 229 -1.63 1.13 -2.10
C ARG A 229 -2.86 0.94 -2.99
N TYR A 230 -3.87 0.19 -2.54
CA TYR A 230 -5.11 0.03 -3.31
C TYR A 230 -5.95 1.32 -3.38
N HIS A 231 -6.00 2.09 -2.29
CA HIS A 231 -6.68 3.38 -2.22
C HIS A 231 -6.17 4.37 -3.29
N LEU A 232 -4.84 4.47 -3.44
CA LEU A 232 -4.19 5.23 -4.50
C LEU A 232 -4.48 4.66 -5.89
N LEU A 233 -4.42 3.33 -6.07
CA LEU A 233 -4.70 2.67 -7.35
C LEU A 233 -6.14 2.86 -7.83
N SER A 234 -7.12 2.87 -6.91
CA SER A 234 -8.52 3.21 -7.24
C SER A 234 -8.62 4.66 -7.71
N LEU A 235 -8.09 5.61 -6.94
CA LEU A 235 -8.10 7.02 -7.32
C LEU A 235 -7.37 7.26 -8.65
N GLU A 236 -6.22 6.64 -8.88
CA GLU A 236 -5.45 6.77 -10.12
C GLU A 236 -6.25 6.25 -11.32
N ARG A 237 -6.97 5.12 -11.19
CA ARG A 237 -7.89 4.59 -12.21
C ARG A 237 -9.08 5.54 -12.46
N ASP A 238 -9.69 6.07 -11.42
CA ASP A 238 -10.86 6.95 -11.55
C ASP A 238 -10.47 8.34 -12.09
N LEU A 239 -9.25 8.82 -11.81
CA LEU A 239 -8.66 10.00 -12.45
C LEU A 239 -8.31 9.75 -13.93
N GLN A 240 -7.68 8.62 -14.27
CA GLN A 240 -7.43 8.18 -15.66
C GLN A 240 -8.75 8.17 -16.47
N LYS A 241 -9.80 7.54 -15.93
CA LYS A 241 -11.17 7.56 -16.50
C LYS A 241 -11.73 8.98 -16.67
N LEU A 242 -11.61 9.82 -15.63
CA LEU A 242 -12.19 11.16 -15.58
C LEU A 242 -11.60 12.08 -16.65
N ILE A 243 -10.28 12.09 -16.81
CA ILE A 243 -9.60 12.97 -17.76
C ILE A 243 -9.47 12.37 -19.16
N GLY A 244 -9.58 11.04 -19.30
CA GLY A 244 -9.48 10.35 -20.58
C GLY A 244 -8.05 10.02 -21.01
N ASP A 245 -7.11 9.93 -20.07
CA ASP A 245 -5.72 9.53 -20.31
C ASP A 245 -5.37 8.32 -19.43
N GLU A 246 -5.11 7.17 -20.07
CA GLU A 246 -4.66 5.97 -19.38
C GLU A 246 -3.22 6.06 -18.84
N ASN A 247 -2.42 7.03 -19.28
CA ASN A 247 -1.01 7.17 -18.89
C ASN A 247 -0.80 8.05 -17.65
N PHE A 248 -1.87 8.70 -17.17
CA PHE A 248 -1.86 9.54 -15.97
C PHE A 248 -1.34 8.76 -14.76
N ALA A 249 -0.40 9.37 -14.03
CA ALA A 249 0.21 8.81 -12.83
C ALA A 249 0.09 9.82 -11.68
N ILE A 250 -0.24 9.34 -10.49
CA ILE A 250 -0.23 10.14 -9.26
C ILE A 250 1.23 10.47 -8.91
N PRO A 251 1.62 11.75 -8.79
CA PRO A 251 2.95 12.11 -8.31
C PRO A 251 3.07 11.85 -6.80
N TYR A 252 4.31 11.72 -6.32
CA TYR A 252 4.62 11.58 -4.91
C TYR A 252 5.31 12.84 -4.37
N TRP A 253 5.19 13.09 -3.07
CA TRP A 253 5.92 14.13 -2.37
C TRP A 253 6.98 13.49 -1.48
N ASN A 254 8.26 13.73 -1.78
CA ASN A 254 9.33 13.34 -0.86
C ASN A 254 9.29 14.23 0.38
N PHE A 255 8.48 13.86 1.37
CA PHE A 255 8.38 14.56 2.64
C PHE A 255 9.64 14.43 3.51
N ALA A 256 10.61 13.58 3.15
CA ALA A 256 11.77 13.25 3.97
C ALA A 256 12.90 14.30 3.86
N THR A 257 12.54 15.58 3.93
CA THR A 257 13.40 16.74 3.66
C THR A 257 14.24 17.19 4.87
N GLY A 258 13.88 16.79 6.09
CA GLY A 258 14.41 17.37 7.33
C GLY A 258 14.02 18.85 7.57
N GLY A 259 13.14 19.40 6.74
CA GLY A 259 12.74 20.81 6.79
C GLY A 259 11.74 21.15 7.89
N SER A 260 11.68 22.42 8.29
CA SER A 260 10.67 22.96 9.22
C SER A 260 9.48 23.63 8.50
N GLU A 261 9.37 23.49 7.17
CA GLU A 261 8.32 24.07 6.35
C GLU A 261 7.78 23.05 5.34
N CYS A 262 6.52 23.21 4.92
CA CYS A 262 5.87 22.40 3.89
C CYS A 262 6.20 22.99 2.51
N ASP A 263 7.08 22.35 1.74
CA ASP A 263 7.53 22.78 0.42
C ASP A 263 6.49 22.60 -0.69
N VAL A 264 5.54 21.68 -0.52
CA VAL A 264 4.36 21.54 -1.41
C VAL A 264 3.19 22.48 -1.07
N CYS A 265 3.26 23.21 0.06
CA CYS A 265 2.23 24.16 0.48
C CYS A 265 2.44 25.53 -0.19
N THR A 266 2.35 25.56 -1.51
CA THR A 266 2.43 26.77 -2.35
C THR A 266 1.22 26.85 -3.28
N ASP A 267 0.87 28.04 -3.75
CA ASP A 267 -0.30 28.23 -4.62
C ASP A 267 -0.15 27.56 -5.99
N ASP A 268 1.10 27.43 -6.47
CA ASP A 268 1.46 26.70 -7.68
C ASP A 268 1.42 25.17 -7.51
N LEU A 269 1.14 24.68 -6.29
CA LEU A 269 1.06 23.26 -5.91
C LEU A 269 -0.21 23.02 -5.07
N LEU A 270 -0.10 22.51 -3.85
CA LEU A 270 -1.22 22.01 -3.05
C LEU A 270 -1.80 23.08 -2.09
N GLY A 271 -1.57 24.35 -2.41
CA GLY A 271 -2.12 25.52 -1.77
C GLY A 271 -1.24 26.12 -0.69
N GLY A 272 -1.01 27.44 -0.77
CA GLY A 272 -0.32 28.21 0.26
C GLY A 272 -1.16 28.42 1.52
N VAL A 273 -0.56 29.06 2.53
CA VAL A 273 -1.26 29.51 3.74
C VAL A 273 -2.02 30.81 3.44
N ASP A 274 -3.27 30.93 3.87
CA ASP A 274 -4.06 32.16 3.76
C ASP A 274 -3.44 33.30 4.62
N PRO A 275 -3.31 34.53 4.07
CA PRO A 275 -2.64 35.64 4.76
C PRO A 275 -3.49 36.34 5.84
N ILE A 276 -4.75 35.95 6.02
CA ILE A 276 -5.74 36.51 6.96
C ILE A 276 -6.05 35.48 8.06
N ASP A 277 -6.34 34.22 7.70
CA ASP A 277 -6.49 33.09 8.64
C ASP A 277 -5.45 32.00 8.31
N PRO A 278 -4.31 31.94 9.03
CA PRO A 278 -3.26 30.94 8.81
C PRO A 278 -3.66 29.48 9.07
N SER A 279 -4.93 29.19 9.36
CA SER A 279 -5.49 27.83 9.38
C SER A 279 -6.24 27.43 8.10
N LEU A 280 -6.35 28.34 7.12
CA LEU A 280 -7.00 28.11 5.83
C LEU A 280 -5.99 28.09 4.67
N ILE A 281 -6.45 27.55 3.54
CA ILE A 281 -5.72 27.55 2.27
C ILE A 281 -5.89 28.90 1.57
N SER A 282 -4.77 29.44 1.09
CA SER A 282 -4.65 30.68 0.31
C SER A 282 -5.70 30.81 -0.80
N PRO A 283 -6.44 31.94 -0.91
CA PRO A 283 -7.50 32.15 -1.91
C PRO A 283 -7.02 32.26 -3.37
N ARG A 284 -5.71 32.14 -3.60
CA ARG A 284 -5.13 32.02 -4.95
C ARG A 284 -5.05 30.55 -5.41
N SER A 285 -5.13 29.60 -4.49
CA SER A 285 -5.10 28.18 -4.79
C SER A 285 -6.50 27.66 -5.14
N PRO A 286 -6.66 26.78 -6.14
CA PRO A 286 -7.96 26.14 -6.42
C PRO A 286 -8.48 25.34 -5.21
N PHE A 287 -7.59 24.86 -4.33
CA PHE A 287 -7.95 24.08 -3.15
C PHE A 287 -8.60 24.90 -2.02
N SER A 288 -8.67 26.24 -2.12
CA SER A 288 -9.37 27.04 -1.11
C SER A 288 -10.90 26.91 -1.17
N ASP A 289 -11.48 26.48 -2.30
CA ASP A 289 -12.93 26.24 -2.41
C ASP A 289 -13.38 24.91 -1.78
N TRP A 290 -12.43 24.01 -1.48
CA TRP A 290 -12.72 22.64 -1.08
C TRP A 290 -13.56 22.57 0.19
N GLY A 291 -14.73 21.95 0.04
CA GLY A 291 -15.53 21.49 1.16
C GLY A 291 -14.97 20.19 1.71
N ILE A 292 -14.78 20.09 3.02
CA ILE A 292 -14.48 18.81 3.67
C ILE A 292 -15.76 18.00 3.88
N VAL A 293 -15.62 16.69 3.91
CA VAL A 293 -16.66 15.71 4.26
C VAL A 293 -16.13 14.76 5.33
N CYS A 294 -17.05 14.15 6.08
CA CYS A 294 -16.78 13.06 7.04
C CYS A 294 -16.04 13.46 8.33
N ASP A 295 -16.04 14.75 8.69
CA ASP A 295 -15.36 15.26 9.89
C ASP A 295 -16.24 15.18 11.16
N SER A 296 -17.58 15.10 11.02
CA SER A 296 -18.55 15.07 12.13
C SER A 296 -18.63 13.72 12.88
N LEU A 297 -17.50 13.04 13.14
CA LEU A 297 -17.44 11.67 13.67
C LEU A 297 -18.31 11.45 14.92
N ASP A 298 -18.27 12.36 15.90
CA ASP A 298 -19.06 12.21 17.12
C ASP A 298 -20.57 12.46 16.92
N GLU A 299 -20.99 13.15 15.86
CA GLU A 299 -22.41 13.21 15.48
C GLU A 299 -22.87 11.90 14.84
N TYR A 300 -22.06 11.29 13.97
CA TYR A 300 -22.36 9.97 13.40
C TYR A 300 -22.49 8.91 14.51
N ASN A 301 -21.58 8.95 15.49
CA ASN A 301 -21.65 8.14 16.72
C ASN A 301 -22.89 8.40 17.57
N ARG A 302 -23.31 9.66 17.69
CA ARG A 302 -24.51 10.08 18.44
C ARG A 302 -25.79 9.58 17.78
N LEU A 303 -25.85 9.59 16.45
CA LEU A 303 -27.05 9.30 15.66
C LEU A 303 -27.12 7.85 15.13
N VAL A 304 -26.02 7.09 15.17
CA VAL A 304 -25.88 5.75 14.54
C VAL A 304 -25.98 5.82 13.00
N THR A 305 -25.55 6.94 12.42
CA THR A 305 -25.53 7.22 10.98
C THR A 305 -24.11 7.08 10.42
N LEU A 306 -23.93 7.26 9.11
CA LEU A 306 -22.63 7.37 8.46
C LEU A 306 -22.45 8.76 7.83
N CYS A 307 -21.21 9.14 7.55
CA CYS A 307 -20.91 10.29 6.70
C CYS A 307 -21.73 10.23 5.40
N ASN A 308 -22.38 11.35 5.06
CA ASN A 308 -23.35 11.45 3.98
C ASN A 308 -22.84 12.19 2.73
N GLY A 309 -21.57 12.58 2.70
CA GLY A 309 -20.93 13.29 1.58
C GLY A 309 -21.33 14.76 1.44
N THR A 310 -22.02 15.34 2.43
CA THR A 310 -22.32 16.78 2.46
C THR A 310 -21.16 17.60 3.05
N ARG A 311 -21.08 18.89 2.68
CA ARG A 311 -19.97 19.78 3.06
C ARG A 311 -20.07 20.21 4.52
N GLU A 312 -19.07 19.86 5.32
CA GLU A 312 -19.05 20.11 6.77
C GLU A 312 -18.12 21.28 7.18
N GLY A 313 -17.25 21.75 6.28
CA GLY A 313 -16.38 22.90 6.52
C GLY A 313 -15.50 23.26 5.32
N PRO A 314 -14.65 24.30 5.44
CA PRO A 314 -13.51 24.49 4.55
C PRO A 314 -12.37 23.54 4.90
N LEU A 315 -11.48 23.24 3.95
CA LEU A 315 -10.20 22.58 4.24
C LEU A 315 -9.35 23.43 5.19
N ARG A 316 -8.94 22.86 6.32
CA ARG A 316 -8.01 23.48 7.28
C ARG A 316 -6.65 22.79 7.27
N ARG A 317 -5.57 23.58 7.22
CA ARG A 317 -4.17 23.13 7.31
C ARG A 317 -3.39 24.16 8.13
N SER A 318 -2.46 23.73 8.98
CA SER A 318 -1.67 24.65 9.83
C SER A 318 -0.27 24.11 10.08
N PRO A 319 0.61 24.05 9.05
CA PRO A 319 1.92 23.42 9.18
C PRO A 319 2.71 24.01 10.35
N LYS A 320 3.19 23.16 11.27
CA LYS A 320 3.67 23.54 12.62
C LYS A 320 4.94 24.41 12.62
N LYS A 321 4.83 25.71 12.28
CA LYS A 321 5.91 26.72 12.37
C LYS A 321 6.30 27.11 13.82
N ARG A 322 6.07 26.24 14.82
CA ARG A 322 6.38 26.48 16.24
C ARG A 322 6.81 25.18 16.93
N GLY A 323 8.08 25.14 17.34
CA GLY A 323 8.71 24.01 18.04
C GLY A 323 9.79 23.32 17.21
N ASN A 324 10.58 22.44 17.82
CA ASN A 324 11.67 21.71 17.17
C ASN A 324 11.16 20.52 16.31
N ILE A 325 9.96 20.61 15.74
CA ILE A 325 9.36 19.57 14.91
C ILE A 325 9.74 19.85 13.46
N THR A 326 10.62 19.01 12.91
CA THR A 326 10.94 18.96 11.49
C THR A 326 10.14 17.83 10.83
N LEU A 327 10.03 17.88 9.51
CA LEU A 327 9.66 16.73 8.70
C LEU A 327 10.71 15.60 8.83
N PRO A 328 10.37 14.34 8.51
CA PRO A 328 11.32 13.23 8.53
C PRO A 328 12.56 13.50 7.67
N THR A 329 13.63 12.73 7.88
CA THR A 329 14.86 12.81 7.06
C THR A 329 15.01 11.63 6.10
N MET A 330 15.83 11.79 5.06
CA MET A 330 16.24 10.64 4.24
C MET A 330 16.97 9.55 5.03
N ASP A 331 17.58 9.86 6.18
CA ASP A 331 18.20 8.84 7.05
C ASP A 331 17.17 8.03 7.83
N ASP A 332 16.00 8.59 8.14
CA ASP A 332 14.85 7.82 8.65
C ASP A 332 14.33 6.84 7.59
N VAL A 333 14.21 7.30 6.34
CA VAL A 333 13.81 6.43 5.21
C VAL A 333 14.84 5.32 5.00
N ARG A 334 16.15 5.65 5.03
CA ARG A 334 17.23 4.65 4.91
C ARG A 334 17.22 3.62 6.04
N SER A 335 16.98 4.04 7.28
CA SER A 335 16.93 3.16 8.46
C SER A 335 15.72 2.23 8.38
N CYS A 336 14.55 2.76 8.02
CA CYS A 336 13.34 1.96 7.84
C CYS A 336 13.53 0.91 6.75
N LEU A 337 14.17 1.27 5.63
CA LEU A 337 14.51 0.36 4.53
C LEU A 337 15.63 -0.67 4.85
N GLN A 338 16.13 -0.72 6.08
CA GLN A 338 17.00 -1.81 6.58
C GLN A 338 16.23 -2.85 7.40
N LEU A 339 15.00 -2.55 7.84
CA LEU A 339 14.15 -3.49 8.58
C LEU A 339 13.74 -4.65 7.68
N ARG A 340 14.09 -5.86 8.10
CA ARG A 340 13.91 -7.08 7.28
C ARG A 340 12.49 -7.62 7.30
N ASP A 341 11.84 -7.58 8.46
CA ASP A 341 10.51 -8.15 8.67
C ASP A 341 9.45 -7.11 8.33
N PHE A 342 8.49 -7.50 7.49
CA PHE A 342 7.36 -6.66 7.10
C PHE A 342 6.58 -6.18 8.33
N ASP A 343 6.10 -7.15 9.11
CA ASP A 343 5.54 -6.90 10.44
C ASP A 343 5.92 -8.03 11.40
N ARG A 344 5.75 -7.80 12.71
CA ARG A 344 6.12 -8.73 13.79
C ARG A 344 5.04 -8.73 14.88
N PRO A 345 4.83 -9.83 15.63
CA PRO A 345 3.86 -9.86 16.72
C PRO A 345 4.11 -8.73 17.74
N PRO A 346 3.07 -8.04 18.24
CA PRO A 346 1.64 -8.39 18.14
C PRO A 346 0.91 -7.83 16.89
N TYR A 347 1.62 -7.37 15.86
CA TYR A 347 1.05 -6.82 14.62
C TYR A 347 0.19 -5.56 14.86
N PHE A 348 0.57 -4.76 15.86
CA PHE A 348 -0.09 -3.53 16.29
C PHE A 348 0.92 -2.37 16.40
N THR A 349 0.54 -1.24 17.02
CA THR A 349 1.38 -0.03 17.17
C THR A 349 2.66 -0.21 17.99
N ASN A 350 2.83 -1.32 18.70
CA ASN A 350 3.99 -1.62 19.57
C ASN A 350 4.85 -2.78 19.03
N SER A 351 4.97 -2.90 17.70
CA SER A 351 5.60 -4.04 17.02
C SER A 351 7.05 -3.76 16.66
N THR A 352 7.96 -3.94 17.63
CA THR A 352 9.41 -3.70 17.42
C THR A 352 10.00 -4.42 16.22
N PHE A 353 10.92 -3.76 15.53
CA PHE A 353 11.62 -4.21 14.33
C PHE A 353 10.69 -4.61 13.16
N SER A 354 9.50 -4.01 13.13
CA SER A 354 8.52 -4.09 12.04
C SER A 354 8.73 -2.96 11.05
N PHE A 355 8.97 -3.28 9.78
CA PHE A 355 9.00 -2.29 8.71
C PHE A 355 7.70 -1.49 8.64
N ARG A 356 6.54 -2.16 8.72
CA ARG A 356 5.21 -1.54 8.72
C ARG A 356 5.06 -0.55 9.87
N ASN A 357 5.43 -0.93 11.10
CA ASN A 357 5.25 -0.06 12.28
C ASN A 357 6.18 1.17 12.26
N ALA A 358 7.41 1.02 11.76
CA ALA A 358 8.37 2.11 11.59
C ALA A 358 7.98 3.05 10.43
N LEU A 359 7.57 2.51 9.28
CA LEU A 359 7.12 3.31 8.12
C LEU A 359 5.86 4.11 8.44
N GLU A 360 4.88 3.45 9.08
CA GLU A 360 3.65 4.07 9.56
C GLU A 360 3.96 5.17 10.60
N GLY A 361 4.97 4.95 11.44
CA GLY A 361 5.52 5.96 12.35
C GLY A 361 5.03 5.85 13.78
N PHE A 362 4.87 4.63 14.31
CA PHE A 362 4.56 4.34 15.72
C PHE A 362 5.78 3.87 16.53
N ASP A 363 6.88 3.52 15.86
CA ASP A 363 8.20 3.24 16.45
C ASP A 363 9.24 4.18 15.80
N LYS A 364 10.48 4.15 16.30
CA LYS A 364 11.62 4.78 15.62
C LYS A 364 11.84 4.21 14.21
N SER A 365 12.53 4.97 13.37
CA SER A 365 12.88 4.58 12.00
C SER A 365 13.83 3.38 11.90
N ASP A 366 14.53 3.01 12.98
CA ASP A 366 15.32 1.77 13.12
C ASP A 366 14.53 0.58 13.70
N GLY A 367 13.26 0.78 14.06
CA GLY A 367 12.36 -0.21 14.64
C GLY A 367 12.53 -0.46 16.15
N GLU A 368 13.32 0.33 16.88
CA GLU A 368 13.28 0.32 18.34
C GLU A 368 11.96 0.90 18.89
N LEU A 369 11.44 0.30 19.96
CA LEU A 369 10.23 0.80 20.64
C LEU A 369 10.49 2.16 21.28
N ASP A 370 9.72 3.16 20.89
CA ASP A 370 9.67 4.45 21.60
C ASP A 370 8.28 5.08 21.51
N SER A 371 7.48 4.88 22.56
CA SER A 371 6.10 5.38 22.62
C SER A 371 5.97 6.90 22.73
N ALA A 372 7.09 7.65 22.69
CA ALA A 372 7.10 9.11 22.60
C ALA A 372 7.46 9.62 21.19
N VAL A 373 7.78 8.73 20.24
CA VAL A 373 8.14 9.09 18.87
C VAL A 373 6.92 9.02 17.95
N THR A 374 6.64 10.13 17.24
CA THR A 374 5.89 10.10 15.99
C THR A 374 6.91 10.03 14.85
N GLY A 375 6.91 8.95 14.07
CA GLY A 375 7.85 8.73 12.96
C GLY A 375 7.25 8.97 11.57
N LEU A 376 8.12 8.98 10.54
CA LEU A 376 7.82 8.91 9.10
C LEU A 376 6.40 9.38 8.68
N HIS A 377 5.48 8.48 8.34
CA HIS A 377 4.14 8.82 7.85
C HIS A 377 3.34 9.64 8.88
N ASN A 378 3.19 9.13 10.11
CA ASN A 378 2.41 9.80 11.17
C ASN A 378 2.95 11.22 11.45
N LEU A 379 4.27 11.42 11.40
CA LEU A 379 4.92 12.71 11.65
C LEU A 379 4.52 13.78 10.63
N VAL A 380 4.26 13.38 9.37
CA VAL A 380 3.84 14.30 8.32
C VAL A 380 2.39 14.74 8.52
N HIS A 381 1.50 13.82 8.89
CA HIS A 381 0.12 14.15 9.29
C HIS A 381 0.12 15.11 10.50
N ASP A 382 0.90 14.79 11.53
CA ASP A 382 1.08 15.63 12.71
C ASP A 382 1.65 17.02 12.34
N PHE A 383 2.63 17.08 11.44
CA PHE A 383 3.28 18.32 11.01
C PHE A 383 2.32 19.25 10.26
N LEU A 384 1.51 18.71 9.34
CA LEU A 384 0.54 19.46 8.53
C LEU A 384 -0.61 20.02 9.37
N SER A 385 -1.05 19.28 10.39
CA SER A 385 -2.10 19.69 11.33
C SER A 385 -3.45 20.05 10.66
N GLY A 386 -4.42 20.50 11.46
CA GLY A 386 -5.78 20.75 10.97
C GLY A 386 -6.45 19.47 10.50
N THR A 387 -7.10 19.52 9.33
CA THR A 387 -7.84 18.40 8.74
C THR A 387 -6.96 17.17 8.52
N ASN A 388 -5.69 17.37 8.14
CA ASN A 388 -4.81 16.27 7.78
C ASN A 388 -4.30 15.43 8.97
N ALA A 389 -4.41 15.94 10.21
CA ALA A 389 -3.97 15.24 11.42
C ALA A 389 -5.04 14.33 12.07
N LEU A 390 -6.25 14.26 11.52
CA LEU A 390 -7.34 13.43 12.03
C LEU A 390 -7.61 12.26 11.09
N SER A 391 -7.39 11.02 11.54
CA SER A 391 -7.49 9.84 10.67
C SER A 391 -8.83 9.71 9.93
N HIS A 392 -9.94 10.23 10.49
CA HIS A 392 -11.26 10.14 9.85
C HIS A 392 -11.51 11.18 8.76
N SER A 393 -10.73 12.27 8.70
CA SER A 393 -10.90 13.34 7.71
C SER A 393 -9.62 13.69 6.93
N ALA A 394 -8.48 13.06 7.22
CA ALA A 394 -7.18 13.40 6.66
C ALA A 394 -7.11 13.40 5.13
N ALA A 395 -7.82 12.46 4.49
CA ALA A 395 -7.90 12.33 3.04
C ALA A 395 -8.57 13.53 2.33
N ASN A 396 -9.28 14.41 3.05
CA ASN A 396 -9.82 15.66 2.48
C ASN A 396 -8.73 16.63 2.01
N ASP A 397 -7.52 16.57 2.59
CA ASP A 397 -6.39 17.38 2.14
C ASP A 397 -5.70 16.68 0.95
N PRO A 398 -5.56 17.32 -0.22
CA PRO A 398 -4.90 16.70 -1.38
C PRO A 398 -3.42 16.37 -1.17
N ILE A 399 -2.77 16.89 -0.10
CA ILE A 399 -1.43 16.43 0.30
C ILE A 399 -1.45 14.94 0.69
N PHE A 400 -2.56 14.41 1.21
CA PHE A 400 -2.72 12.98 1.52
C PHE A 400 -2.34 12.09 0.32
N VAL A 401 -2.79 12.45 -0.89
CA VAL A 401 -2.54 11.68 -2.11
C VAL A 401 -1.03 11.55 -2.38
N VAL A 402 -0.29 12.67 -2.34
CA VAL A 402 1.15 12.67 -2.65
C VAL A 402 2.02 12.17 -1.49
N LEU A 403 1.55 12.31 -0.24
CA LEU A 403 2.14 11.73 0.96
C LEU A 403 2.11 10.20 0.88
N HIS A 404 0.92 9.61 0.75
CA HIS A 404 0.78 8.15 0.65
C HIS A 404 1.45 7.59 -0.61
N ALA A 405 1.49 8.34 -1.71
CA ALA A 405 2.24 7.94 -2.91
C ALA A 405 3.75 7.85 -2.66
N PHE A 406 4.33 8.59 -1.69
CA PHE A 406 5.73 8.41 -1.29
C PHE A 406 5.90 7.28 -0.26
N THR A 407 4.95 7.14 0.68
CA THR A 407 4.91 5.98 1.61
C THR A 407 4.88 4.65 0.83
N ASP A 408 4.11 4.58 -0.27
CA ASP A 408 4.07 3.44 -1.18
C ASP A 408 5.38 3.25 -1.98
N ALA A 409 6.10 4.32 -2.31
CA ALA A 409 7.42 4.23 -2.94
C ALA A 409 8.47 3.60 -1.99
N ILE A 410 8.40 3.90 -0.69
CA ILE A 410 9.26 3.29 0.33
C ILE A 410 8.92 1.80 0.49
N PHE A 411 7.64 1.43 0.46
CA PHE A 411 7.21 0.03 0.48
C PHE A 411 7.63 -0.75 -0.78
N GLU A 412 7.57 -0.14 -1.95
CA GLU A 412 8.04 -0.77 -3.18
C GLU A 412 9.55 -1.07 -3.14
N GLU A 413 10.36 -0.12 -2.65
CA GLU A 413 11.79 -0.35 -2.44
C GLU A 413 12.06 -1.44 -1.39
N TRP A 414 11.24 -1.52 -0.33
CA TRP A 414 11.31 -2.59 0.66
C TRP A 414 10.97 -3.96 0.05
N LEU A 415 9.88 -4.07 -0.73
CA LEU A 415 9.50 -5.29 -1.45
C LEU A 415 10.64 -5.75 -2.38
N ARG A 416 11.26 -4.82 -3.09
CA ARG A 416 12.40 -5.07 -3.99
C ARG A 416 13.65 -5.61 -3.24
N ARG A 417 13.84 -5.22 -1.98
CA ARG A 417 14.93 -5.72 -1.11
C ARG A 417 14.63 -7.09 -0.49
N PHE A 418 13.38 -7.32 -0.10
CA PHE A 418 12.97 -8.49 0.67
C PHE A 418 11.85 -9.32 0.00
N PRO A 419 11.93 -9.67 -1.30
CA PRO A 419 10.85 -10.31 -2.08
C PRO A 419 10.59 -11.78 -1.72
N LYS A 420 11.01 -12.22 -0.53
CA LYS A 420 10.82 -13.55 0.03
C LYS A 420 10.50 -13.51 1.53
N ASN A 421 10.32 -12.34 2.15
CA ASN A 421 9.87 -12.32 3.54
C ASN A 421 8.36 -12.53 3.60
N ASP A 422 7.96 -13.46 4.45
CA ASP A 422 6.59 -13.96 4.57
C ASP A 422 5.91 -13.49 5.87
N SER A 423 6.48 -12.46 6.52
CA SER A 423 6.02 -11.96 7.82
C SER A 423 4.78 -11.05 7.76
N PHE A 424 3.96 -11.18 6.71
CA PHE A 424 2.57 -10.70 6.71
C PHE A 424 1.68 -11.79 7.36
N PRO A 425 1.09 -11.55 8.53
CA PRO A 425 0.32 -12.58 9.24
C PRO A 425 -0.93 -13.04 8.48
N GLU A 426 -1.08 -14.37 8.36
CA GLU A 426 -2.35 -14.98 7.97
C GLU A 426 -3.45 -14.75 9.02
N GLU A 427 -3.11 -14.77 10.30
CA GLU A 427 -4.05 -14.67 11.42
C GLU A 427 -3.49 -13.88 12.60
N MET A 428 -4.36 -13.59 13.58
CA MET A 428 -4.03 -12.92 14.85
C MET A 428 -3.52 -11.47 14.74
N ALA A 429 -3.50 -10.88 13.54
CA ALA A 429 -3.45 -9.43 13.36
C ALA A 429 -4.75 -8.77 13.85
N PRO A 430 -4.81 -7.43 14.02
CA PRO A 430 -6.06 -6.72 14.27
C PRO A 430 -7.14 -7.04 13.22
N ILE A 431 -8.43 -6.87 13.56
CA ILE A 431 -9.52 -7.12 12.61
C ILE A 431 -9.32 -6.26 11.35
N GLY A 432 -9.38 -6.87 10.15
CA GLY A 432 -9.05 -6.20 8.89
C GLY A 432 -7.61 -6.42 8.41
N HIS A 433 -6.67 -6.71 9.31
CA HIS A 433 -5.24 -6.74 9.02
C HIS A 433 -4.65 -8.15 8.80
N ASN A 434 -5.48 -9.20 8.73
CA ASN A 434 -5.06 -10.52 8.27
C ASN A 434 -4.79 -10.48 6.75
N ARG A 435 -3.76 -11.19 6.28
CA ARG A 435 -3.33 -11.29 4.86
C ARG A 435 -4.46 -11.49 3.85
N HIS A 436 -5.42 -12.35 4.18
CA HIS A 436 -6.53 -12.72 3.30
C HIS A 436 -7.84 -12.00 3.60
N PHE A 437 -7.82 -10.97 4.45
CA PHE A 437 -9.00 -10.16 4.73
C PHE A 437 -9.31 -9.23 3.56
N ASN A 438 -10.58 -9.10 3.19
CA ASN A 438 -11.04 -8.18 2.14
C ASN A 438 -10.93 -6.73 2.63
N MET A 439 -10.05 -5.94 2.04
CA MET A 439 -9.73 -4.58 2.47
C MET A 439 -10.97 -3.68 2.45
N VAL A 440 -11.26 -3.03 3.58
CA VAL A 440 -12.56 -2.39 3.85
C VAL A 440 -12.51 -0.90 3.52
N PRO A 441 -13.42 -0.31 2.71
CA PRO A 441 -14.64 -0.89 2.13
C PRO A 441 -14.57 -1.09 0.60
N PHE A 442 -13.45 -1.60 0.08
CA PHE A 442 -13.30 -1.71 -1.37
C PHE A 442 -14.26 -2.74 -1.97
N PHE A 443 -14.78 -2.42 -3.16
CA PHE A 443 -15.70 -3.27 -3.90
C PHE A 443 -15.37 -3.22 -5.41
N PRO A 444 -15.24 -4.35 -6.13
CA PRO A 444 -15.40 -5.74 -5.66
C PRO A 444 -14.40 -6.10 -4.54
N PRO A 445 -14.68 -7.15 -3.74
CA PRO A 445 -13.81 -7.51 -2.63
C PRO A 445 -12.41 -7.86 -3.12
N ILE A 446 -11.39 -7.27 -2.50
CA ILE A 446 -9.97 -7.52 -2.78
C ILE A 446 -9.20 -7.67 -1.48
N THR A 447 -8.27 -8.63 -1.43
CA THR A 447 -7.48 -8.96 -0.25
C THR A 447 -6.17 -8.19 -0.18
N ASN A 448 -5.56 -8.11 1.02
CA ASN A 448 -4.22 -7.53 1.17
C ASN A 448 -3.18 -8.26 0.29
N GLU A 449 -3.25 -9.59 0.24
CA GLU A 449 -2.37 -10.45 -0.56
C GLU A 449 -2.34 -10.09 -2.05
N GLU A 450 -3.49 -9.77 -2.66
CA GLU A 450 -3.59 -9.43 -4.09
C GLU A 450 -2.87 -8.13 -4.48
N ILE A 451 -2.52 -7.30 -3.49
CA ILE A 451 -1.84 -6.02 -3.64
C ILE A 451 -0.43 -6.04 -3.00
N TYR A 452 -0.05 -7.15 -2.36
CA TYR A 452 1.28 -7.39 -1.80
C TYR A 452 2.29 -7.90 -2.86
N ILE A 453 2.28 -7.28 -4.04
CA ILE A 453 3.10 -7.65 -5.21
C ILE A 453 3.81 -6.39 -5.75
N PRO A 454 4.89 -6.52 -6.55
CA PRO A 454 5.60 -5.37 -7.12
C PRO A 454 4.69 -4.42 -7.92
N SER A 455 4.88 -3.12 -7.77
CA SER A 455 4.15 -2.04 -8.45
C SER A 455 4.05 -2.23 -9.98
N VAL A 456 5.10 -2.78 -10.59
CA VAL A 456 5.15 -3.05 -12.03
C VAL A 456 4.16 -4.12 -12.49
N GLU A 457 3.81 -5.08 -11.63
CA GLU A 457 2.75 -6.07 -11.89
C GLU A 457 1.35 -5.44 -11.75
N LEU A 458 1.24 -4.38 -10.96
CA LEU A 458 0.06 -3.52 -10.84
C LEU A 458 0.02 -2.39 -11.90
N GLY A 459 1.00 -2.33 -12.81
CA GLY A 459 1.02 -1.39 -13.93
C GLY A 459 1.43 0.04 -13.57
N TYR A 460 2.23 0.24 -12.53
CA TYR A 460 2.87 1.51 -12.22
C TYR A 460 4.33 1.32 -11.76
N SER A 461 5.06 2.42 -11.60
CA SER A 461 6.45 2.44 -11.14
C SER A 461 6.82 3.81 -10.59
N TYR A 462 7.95 3.92 -9.88
CA TYR A 462 8.45 5.17 -9.33
C TYR A 462 9.73 5.64 -10.02
N GLN A 463 9.78 6.92 -10.43
CA GLN A 463 11.01 7.58 -10.84
C GLN A 463 11.77 8.10 -9.61
N ILE A 464 12.30 7.18 -8.80
CA ILE A 464 13.05 7.48 -7.58
C ILE A 464 14.26 6.54 -7.44
N ASP A 465 15.31 7.01 -6.79
CA ASP A 465 16.37 6.15 -6.25
C ASP A 465 16.37 6.22 -4.71
N LEU A 466 16.18 5.07 -4.09
CA LEU A 466 16.28 4.84 -2.64
C LEU A 466 17.37 3.78 -2.31
N GLY A 467 18.03 3.23 -3.33
CA GLY A 467 18.92 2.06 -3.26
C GLY A 467 20.23 2.31 -2.52
N ASP A 468 20.78 3.53 -2.59
CA ASP A 468 22.03 3.93 -1.91
C ASP A 468 21.98 3.83 -0.37
N ALA A 469 20.81 3.58 0.22
CA ALA A 469 20.64 3.27 1.64
C ALA A 469 21.45 2.06 2.15
N GLY A 470 22.01 1.24 1.25
CA GLY A 470 22.73 0.01 1.61
C GLY A 470 24.24 0.14 1.79
N GLN A 471 24.91 1.15 1.22
CA GLN A 471 26.39 1.20 1.18
C GLN A 471 26.95 2.63 1.24
N SER A 472 27.16 3.17 2.45
CA SER A 472 27.98 4.37 2.61
C SER A 472 29.43 4.11 2.17
N PRO A 473 30.03 4.95 1.30
CA PRO A 473 31.44 4.83 0.91
C PRO A 473 32.40 4.82 2.11
N ALA A 474 32.00 5.44 3.23
CA ALA A 474 32.76 5.42 4.48
C ALA A 474 33.02 4.00 5.00
N VAL A 475 32.11 3.03 4.77
CA VAL A 475 32.31 1.63 5.21
C VAL A 475 33.47 0.99 4.45
N PHE A 476 33.59 1.23 3.14
CA PHE A 476 34.73 0.74 2.35
C PHE A 476 36.03 1.47 2.69
N ILE A 477 35.98 2.78 2.98
CA ILE A 477 37.14 3.56 3.41
C ILE A 477 37.65 3.10 4.78
N VAL A 478 36.75 2.84 5.73
CA VAL A 478 37.09 2.31 7.07
C VAL A 478 37.59 0.87 6.97
N ALA A 479 36.89 -0.02 6.27
CA ALA A 479 37.35 -1.41 6.09
C ALA A 479 38.72 -1.47 5.37
N GLY A 480 38.91 -0.67 4.32
CA GLY A 480 40.17 -0.58 3.57
C GLY A 480 41.32 -0.02 4.41
N SER A 481 41.09 1.03 5.20
CA SER A 481 42.11 1.59 6.10
C SER A 481 42.43 0.68 7.28
N CYS A 482 41.44 -0.01 7.87
CA CYS A 482 41.68 -1.07 8.87
C CYS A 482 42.51 -2.23 8.29
N LEU A 483 42.22 -2.67 7.06
CA LEU A 483 42.98 -3.73 6.38
C LEU A 483 44.43 -3.29 6.10
N ALA A 484 44.62 -2.06 5.62
CA ALA A 484 45.95 -1.48 5.39
C ALA A 484 46.76 -1.36 6.69
N LEU A 485 46.12 -0.90 7.79
CA LEU A 485 46.75 -0.80 9.10
C LEU A 485 47.17 -2.18 9.64
N PHE A 486 46.30 -3.20 9.48
CA PHE A 486 46.60 -4.58 9.85
C PHE A 486 47.80 -5.14 9.08
N VAL A 487 47.85 -4.93 7.75
CA VAL A 487 49.00 -5.34 6.91
C VAL A 487 50.28 -4.62 7.35
N LEU A 488 50.22 -3.32 7.66
CA LEU A 488 51.38 -2.53 8.09
C LEU A 488 51.93 -3.01 9.46
N ILE A 489 51.04 -3.34 10.40
CA ILE A 489 51.41 -3.97 11.68
C ILE A 489 52.05 -5.35 11.45
N LEU A 490 51.49 -6.16 10.54
CA LEU A 490 52.02 -7.50 10.23
C LEU A 490 53.43 -7.40 9.61
N LEU A 491 53.66 -6.44 8.71
CA LEU A 491 54.98 -6.13 8.16
C LEU A 491 55.98 -5.66 9.23
N LEU A 492 55.56 -4.82 10.19
CA LEU A 492 56.39 -4.40 11.33
C LEU A 492 56.76 -5.58 12.25
N VAL A 493 55.83 -6.51 12.50
CA VAL A 493 56.07 -7.74 13.28
C VAL A 493 57.04 -8.69 12.54
N LEU A 494 56.93 -8.80 11.21
CA LEU A 494 57.87 -9.58 10.40
C LEU A 494 59.26 -8.93 10.36
N TYR A 495 59.35 -7.62 10.18
CA TYR A 495 60.60 -6.86 10.18
C TYR A 495 61.33 -6.95 11.53
N THR A 496 60.62 -6.77 12.65
CA THR A 496 61.21 -6.89 13.99
C THR A 496 61.62 -8.33 14.32
N ARG A 497 60.88 -9.35 13.87
CA ARG A 497 61.32 -10.76 13.93
C ARG A 497 62.57 -11.02 13.09
N GLN A 498 62.66 -10.47 11.88
CA GLN A 498 63.82 -10.63 10.99
C GLN A 498 65.06 -9.91 11.55
N ARG A 499 64.89 -8.73 12.14
CA ARG A 499 65.95 -8.01 12.85
C ARG A 499 66.47 -8.80 14.06
N ARG A 500 65.58 -9.30 14.93
CA ARG A 500 66.00 -10.17 16.06
C ARG A 500 66.73 -11.45 15.61
N ARG A 501 66.41 -12.00 14.43
CA ARG A 501 67.18 -13.12 13.85
C ARG A 501 68.58 -12.71 13.39
N ARG A 502 68.75 -11.51 12.82
CA ARG A 502 70.08 -10.97 12.45
C ARG A 502 70.94 -10.59 13.66
N GLU A 503 70.34 -10.26 14.78
CA GLU A 503 71.03 -10.03 16.05
C GLU A 503 71.46 -11.35 16.76
N TYR A 504 71.20 -12.52 16.13
CA TYR A 504 71.53 -13.86 16.65
C TYR A 504 72.21 -14.77 15.58
N GLU A 505 73.16 -14.24 14.81
CA GLU A 505 74.15 -15.07 14.10
C GLU A 505 75.50 -15.06 14.86
N PRO A 506 75.94 -16.18 15.47
CA PRO A 506 77.23 -16.25 16.12
C PRO A 506 78.37 -16.33 15.09
N LEU A 507 79.45 -15.58 15.34
CA LEU A 507 80.62 -15.49 14.46
C LEU A 507 81.33 -16.85 14.32
N VAL A 508 81.20 -17.47 13.15
CA VAL A 508 82.15 -18.49 12.65
C VAL A 508 82.59 -18.06 11.25
N SER A 509 83.90 -17.94 11.04
CA SER A 509 84.50 -17.37 9.83
C SER A 509 85.31 -18.41 9.05
N THR A 510 85.64 -18.07 7.80
CA THR A 510 86.41 -18.88 6.82
C THR A 510 85.67 -20.13 6.28
N GLY A 511 85.83 -20.51 5.00
CA GLY A 511 86.51 -19.84 3.89
C GLY A 511 86.41 -20.64 2.58
N TYR A 512 86.60 -19.96 1.44
CA TYR A 512 86.86 -20.47 0.08
C TYR A 512 86.26 -21.82 -0.39
N ALA A 513 85.35 -21.77 -1.36
CA ALA A 513 85.47 -22.47 -2.65
C ALA A 513 84.35 -22.03 -3.62
N ALA A 514 84.56 -22.18 -4.94
CA ALA A 514 83.57 -21.87 -5.98
C ALA A 514 83.40 -23.03 -6.99
N LEU A 515 82.20 -23.14 -7.56
CA LEU A 515 81.85 -23.87 -8.80
C LEU A 515 82.37 -25.31 -8.97
N LYS A 516 81.50 -26.31 -8.78
CA LYS A 516 80.79 -27.02 -9.90
C LYS A 516 79.96 -28.24 -9.47
N TYR A 517 78.91 -28.47 -10.29
CA TYR A 517 78.34 -29.78 -10.70
C TYR A 517 77.50 -30.66 -9.74
N LEU A 518 76.22 -30.78 -10.16
CA LEU A 518 75.39 -32.00 -10.30
C LEU A 518 74.71 -32.70 -9.11
N VAL A 519 73.39 -32.86 -9.31
CA VAL A 519 72.57 -34.08 -9.12
C VAL A 519 72.08 -34.45 -7.71
N ASN A 520 70.76 -34.27 -7.53
CA ASN A 520 69.79 -35.03 -6.71
C ASN A 520 70.07 -35.19 -5.18
N LYS A 521 69.07 -35.20 -4.28
CA LYS A 521 67.65 -35.55 -4.46
C LYS A 521 66.79 -35.00 -3.29
N ALA A 522 65.56 -34.56 -3.59
CA ALA A 522 64.42 -34.39 -2.67
C ALA A 522 64.57 -33.33 -1.53
N SER A 523 63.50 -32.75 -0.96
CA SER A 523 62.06 -32.96 -1.14
C SER A 523 61.26 -31.64 -1.05
N GLY A 524 60.14 -31.55 -1.79
CA GLY A 524 58.95 -30.81 -1.33
C GLY A 524 58.89 -29.28 -1.49
N LEU A 525 58.47 -28.82 -2.68
CA LEU A 525 57.60 -27.64 -2.85
C LEU A 525 57.11 -27.57 -4.31
N TYR A 526 56.09 -28.36 -4.66
CA TYR A 526 55.57 -28.43 -6.04
C TYR A 526 54.06 -28.68 -6.09
N ALA A 527 53.27 -27.78 -5.47
CA ALA A 527 51.80 -27.87 -5.46
C ALA A 527 51.12 -26.53 -5.17
N TYR A 528 51.16 -25.53 -6.07
CA TYR A 528 50.21 -24.39 -6.05
C TYR A 528 50.10 -23.57 -7.37
N TRP A 529 50.32 -24.15 -8.56
CA TRP A 529 50.34 -23.37 -9.81
C TRP A 529 49.68 -24.02 -11.06
N THR A 530 48.70 -24.91 -10.89
CA THR A 530 48.06 -25.64 -12.01
C THR A 530 46.55 -25.85 -11.86
N THR A 531 45.76 -24.79 -11.61
CA THR A 531 44.28 -24.88 -11.49
C THR A 531 43.49 -23.69 -12.07
N LEU A 532 44.05 -22.93 -13.03
CA LEU A 532 43.40 -21.70 -13.56
C LEU A 532 43.44 -21.51 -15.09
N LYS A 533 43.65 -22.57 -15.88
CA LYS A 533 43.62 -22.54 -17.37
C LYS A 533 42.98 -23.78 -18.04
N ALA A 534 41.93 -24.35 -17.43
CA ALA A 534 41.28 -25.56 -17.95
C ALA A 534 39.74 -25.60 -17.76
N LEU A 535 39.07 -24.45 -17.85
CA LEU A 535 37.60 -24.34 -17.67
C LEU A 535 36.97 -23.33 -18.65
N HIS A 536 37.48 -23.29 -19.89
CA HIS A 536 36.98 -22.38 -20.93
C HIS A 536 37.11 -22.95 -22.36
N SER A 537 36.70 -24.21 -22.57
CA SER A 537 36.35 -24.75 -23.89
C SER A 537 35.61 -26.08 -23.76
N THR A 538 34.52 -26.27 -24.52
CA THR A 538 33.66 -27.47 -24.59
C THR A 538 32.97 -27.87 -23.27
N THR A 539 31.76 -28.44 -23.24
CA THR A 539 31.00 -29.17 -24.26
C THR A 539 29.54 -28.73 -24.40
N GLU A 540 29.07 -28.55 -25.63
CA GLU A 540 27.66 -28.60 -26.00
C GLU A 540 27.28 -30.04 -26.39
N LYS A 541 26.05 -30.50 -26.07
CA LYS A 541 25.49 -31.86 -26.35
C LYS A 541 26.24 -33.01 -25.61
N ARG A 542 25.58 -34.07 -25.14
CA ARG A 542 24.46 -34.82 -25.74
C ARG A 542 23.56 -35.49 -24.68
N SER A 543 22.39 -35.94 -25.10
CA SER A 543 21.34 -36.58 -24.29
C SER A 543 21.46 -38.11 -24.22
N LYS A 544 20.82 -38.74 -23.22
CA LYS A 544 19.68 -39.70 -23.37
C LYS A 544 19.78 -41.03 -22.57
N TYR A 545 18.60 -41.55 -22.19
CA TYR A 545 18.21 -42.89 -21.73
C TYR A 545 17.98 -43.17 -20.23
N GLU A 546 17.11 -44.16 -20.00
CA GLU A 546 16.35 -44.48 -18.78
C GLU A 546 16.89 -45.72 -18.04
N LEU A 547 16.27 -46.08 -16.90
CA LEU A 547 15.98 -47.43 -16.35
C LEU A 547 15.56 -47.29 -14.86
N THR A 548 14.28 -47.10 -14.52
CA THR A 548 13.27 -48.13 -14.17
C THR A 548 13.47 -48.93 -12.85
N GLY A 549 12.73 -48.54 -11.79
CA GLY A 549 12.18 -49.45 -10.76
C GLY A 549 13.13 -49.99 -9.67
N LYS A 550 12.65 -50.73 -8.65
CA LYS A 550 11.27 -50.90 -8.11
C LYS A 550 11.33 -51.58 -6.72
N TRP A 551 10.41 -51.24 -5.80
CA TRP A 551 10.11 -51.92 -4.51
C TRP A 551 11.21 -52.00 -3.42
N LEU A 552 10.86 -51.57 -2.18
CA LEU A 552 10.40 -52.50 -1.14
C LEU A 552 9.77 -51.78 0.06
N LYS A 553 8.90 -52.47 0.80
CA LYS A 553 8.36 -52.02 2.10
C LYS A 553 9.23 -52.56 3.24
N TRP A 554 9.26 -51.84 4.36
CA TRP A 554 9.39 -52.48 5.67
C TRP A 554 8.47 -51.80 6.70
N ASN A 555 8.14 -52.50 7.79
CA ASN A 555 7.12 -52.11 8.75
C ASN A 555 7.40 -52.74 10.12
N SER A 556 6.77 -52.22 11.17
CA SER A 556 7.01 -52.51 12.60
C SER A 556 8.34 -51.94 13.16
N GLY A 557 8.44 -51.69 14.47
CA GLY A 557 7.51 -52.03 15.54
C GLY A 557 7.65 -51.20 16.83
N ARG A 558 6.75 -51.48 17.79
CA ARG A 558 6.57 -50.72 19.03
C ARG A 558 7.77 -50.81 19.98
N ARG A 559 8.06 -49.70 20.67
CA ARG A 559 8.28 -49.68 22.13
C ARG A 559 8.01 -48.27 22.67
N GLY A 560 7.48 -48.17 23.88
CA GLY A 560 7.22 -46.90 24.55
C GLY A 560 7.49 -47.03 26.05
N PHE A 561 7.61 -45.88 26.73
CA PHE A 561 7.72 -45.80 28.19
C PHE A 561 6.83 -44.68 28.73
N ARG A 562 6.40 -44.80 29.99
CA ARG A 562 5.51 -43.85 30.67
C ARG A 562 6.27 -42.98 31.66
N TYR A 563 5.81 -41.73 31.77
CA TYR A 563 5.72 -40.90 32.99
C TYR A 563 6.83 -40.97 34.06
N LEU A 564 7.51 -39.83 34.21
CA LEU A 564 7.60 -39.06 35.46
C LEU A 564 7.64 -37.56 35.06
N GLY A 565 7.03 -36.59 35.75
CA GLY A 565 6.22 -36.69 36.97
C GLY A 565 6.55 -35.60 38.00
N LYS A 566 6.43 -34.30 37.65
CA LYS A 566 6.56 -33.19 38.60
C LYS A 566 5.61 -32.03 38.26
N GLN A 567 4.78 -31.65 39.24
CA GLN A 567 4.08 -30.35 39.25
C GLN A 567 5.00 -29.27 39.84
N VAL A 568 4.94 -28.04 39.34
CA VAL A 568 5.34 -26.84 40.10
C VAL A 568 4.33 -25.72 39.83
N ASN A 569 3.75 -25.24 40.93
CA ASN A 569 2.83 -24.12 41.16
C ASN A 569 2.70 -23.00 40.12
N GLN A 570 1.45 -22.60 39.86
CA GLN A 570 1.09 -21.23 39.49
C GLN A 570 1.22 -20.28 40.70
N PRO A 571 1.58 -19.00 40.49
CA PRO A 571 1.18 -17.91 41.36
C PRO A 571 -0.13 -17.27 40.85
N LYS A 572 -1.16 -17.18 41.70
CA LYS A 572 -2.26 -16.22 41.50
C LYS A 572 -1.76 -14.83 41.89
N PHE A 573 -2.16 -13.79 41.16
CA PHE A 573 -2.14 -12.42 41.68
C PHE A 573 -3.52 -11.78 41.59
N TYR A 574 -3.80 -10.88 42.53
CA TYR A 574 -5.11 -10.31 42.79
C TYR A 574 -5.34 -9.00 42.03
N SER A 575 -6.60 -8.74 41.68
CA SER A 575 -7.08 -7.41 41.33
C SER A 575 -7.22 -6.54 42.59
N LYS A 576 -6.89 -5.24 42.47
CA LYS A 576 -7.59 -4.13 43.15
C LYS A 576 -7.04 -2.75 42.71
N HIS A 577 -7.96 -1.87 42.27
CA HIS A 577 -7.91 -0.39 42.25
C HIS A 577 -6.66 0.31 41.64
N LEU A 578 -6.79 1.44 40.95
CA LEU A 578 -7.84 2.47 41.03
C LEU A 578 -8.41 2.81 39.64
#